data_AF-A0A2E8ERX3-F1
#
_entry.id   AF-A0A2E8ERX3-F1
#
_cell.length_a   1.000
_cell.length_b   1.000
_cell.length_c   1.000
_cell.angle_alpha   90.00
_cell.angle_beta   90.00
_cell.angle_gamma   90.00
#
_symmetry.space_group_name_H-M   'P 1'
#
loop_
_entity.id
_entity.type
_entity.pdbx_description
1 polymer ?
#
loop_
_entity_poly.entity_id
_entity_poly.type
_entity_poly.pdbx_seq_one_letter_code
_entity_poly.pdbx_strand_id
1 'polypeptide(L)' 'SGQETDYYGTPYSVGDSMTFNLRVSYQLPWDASVSIGAINVTDEEPEQNSGWYGWYPFDFSLYDTRGRTVYLTYEQSL' A
#
# COMPACT_ATOMS: atom_id res chain seq x y z
N SER A 1 4.88 10.51 -0.83
CA SER A 1 5.72 11.58 -1.38
C SER A 1 5.17 11.91 -2.74
N GLY A 2 4.49 13.04 -2.84
CA GLY A 2 3.84 13.53 -4.04
C GLY A 2 4.83 13.82 -5.16
N GLN A 3 4.29 13.94 -6.38
CA GLN A 3 5.05 14.27 -7.57
C GLN A 3 4.39 15.46 -8.26
N GLU A 4 5.19 16.47 -8.58
CA GLU A 4 4.79 17.59 -9.44
C GLU A 4 5.49 17.44 -10.80
N THR A 5 4.76 17.64 -11.89
CA THR A 5 5.33 17.61 -13.24
C THR A 5 4.64 18.64 -14.12
N ASP A 6 5.44 19.48 -14.78
CA ASP A 6 4.96 20.44 -15.77
C ASP A 6 4.91 19.78 -17.15
N TYR A 7 3.73 19.73 -17.75
CA TYR A 7 3.53 19.17 -19.10
C TYR A 7 2.77 20.17 -19.98
N TYR A 8 3.40 20.64 -21.06
CA TYR A 8 2.84 21.65 -21.98
C TYR A 8 2.23 22.89 -21.29
N GLY A 9 2.81 23.31 -20.16
CA GLY A 9 2.36 24.50 -19.41
C GLY A 9 1.14 24.28 -18.51
N THR A 10 0.67 23.03 -18.34
CA THR A 10 -0.31 22.67 -17.32
C THR A 10 0.39 21.95 -16.18
N PRO A 11 0.40 22.50 -14.96
CA PRO A 11 0.97 21.82 -13.80
C PRO A 11 0.05 20.67 -13.38
N TYR A 12 0.61 19.47 -13.26
CA TYR A 12 -0.10 18.31 -12.68
C TYR A 12 0.61 17.86 -11.41
N SER A 13 -0.16 17.72 -10.33
CA SER A 13 0.32 17.28 -9.02
C SER A 13 -0.42 16.01 -8.62
N VAL A 14 0.33 14.95 -8.29
CA VAL A 14 -0.22 13.76 -7.61
C VAL A 14 -0.08 13.99 -6.11
N GLY A 15 -1.20 13.91 -5.38
CA GLY A 15 -1.23 14.11 -3.93
C GLY A 15 -0.38 13.11 -3.15
N ASP A 16 -0.01 13.49 -1.93
CA ASP A 16 0.55 12.57 -0.95
C ASP A 16 -0.53 11.56 -0.48
N SER A 17 -0.18 10.28 -0.38
CA SER A 17 -1.03 9.25 0.21
C SER A 17 -0.44 8.74 1.53
N MET A 18 -1.29 8.46 2.53
CA MET A 18 -0.87 7.93 3.82
C MET A 18 -1.64 6.66 4.18
N THR A 19 -0.95 5.53 4.28
CA THR A 19 -1.58 4.26 4.70
C THR A 19 -1.20 3.89 6.14
N PHE A 20 -2.15 3.40 6.92
CA PHE A 20 -1.91 2.84 8.24
C PHE A 20 -1.87 1.31 8.18
N ASN A 21 -0.88 0.70 8.85
CA ASN A 21 -0.72 -0.75 8.93
C ASN A 21 -0.80 -1.20 10.39
N LEU A 22 -1.49 -2.30 10.67
CA LEU A 22 -1.63 -2.87 12.00
C LEU A 22 -1.23 -4.33 12.00
N ARG A 23 -0.46 -4.76 13.01
CA ARG A 23 -0.11 -6.17 13.24
C ARG A 23 -0.21 -6.50 14.73
N VAL A 24 -0.80 -7.65 15.02
CA VAL A 24 -0.83 -8.26 16.36
C VAL A 24 -0.16 -9.62 16.27
N SER A 25 0.71 -9.92 17.23
CA SER A 25 1.43 -11.19 17.31
C SER A 25 1.23 -11.83 18.68
N TYR A 26 1.11 -13.16 18.71
CA TYR A 26 0.96 -13.95 19.93
C TYR A 26 1.92 -15.14 19.92
N GLN A 27 2.66 -15.30 21.01
CA GLN A 27 3.55 -16.44 21.24
C GLN A 27 2.76 -17.59 21.85
N LEU A 28 2.80 -18.75 21.18
CA LEU A 28 2.18 -19.97 21.65
C LEU A 28 3.12 -20.72 22.62
N PRO A 29 2.56 -21.53 23.54
CA PRO A 29 3.34 -22.27 24.54
C PRO A 29 4.33 -23.32 23.99
N TRP A 30 4.19 -23.71 22.73
CA TRP A 30 4.98 -24.77 22.09
C TRP A 30 5.98 -24.22 21.07
N ASP A 31 6.68 -23.15 21.43
CA ASP A 31 7.73 -22.52 20.61
C ASP A 31 7.29 -22.15 19.18
N ALA A 32 6.02 -21.77 19.05
CA ALA A 32 5.42 -21.30 17.82
C ALA A 32 4.83 -19.89 18.00
N SER A 33 4.72 -19.12 16.93
CA SER A 33 4.10 -17.79 16.96
C SER A 33 3.01 -17.68 15.88
N VAL A 34 1.93 -16.97 16.22
CA VAL A 34 0.88 -16.59 15.27
C VAL A 34 0.84 -15.07 15.19
N SER A 35 0.77 -14.55 13.98
CA SER A 35 0.59 -13.13 13.72
C SER A 35 -0.60 -12.89 12.80
N ILE A 36 -1.40 -11.89 13.09
CA ILE A 36 -2.43 -11.37 12.20
C ILE A 36 -2.14 -9.90 11.93
N GLY A 37 -2.23 -9.48 10.67
CA GLY A 37 -2.03 -8.10 10.31
C GLY A 37 -2.90 -7.66 9.15
N ALA A 38 -3.03 -6.35 9.03
CA ALA A 38 -3.71 -5.68 7.94
C ALA A 38 -2.85 -4.51 7.46
N ILE A 39 -2.61 -4.47 6.16
CA ILE A 39 -2.00 -3.37 5.44
C ILE A 39 -3.13 -2.47 4.94
N ASN A 40 -2.94 -1.16 5.01
CA ASN A 40 -3.93 -0.16 4.61
C ASN A 40 -5.29 -0.34 5.33
N VAL A 41 -5.28 -0.27 6.67
CA VAL A 41 -6.51 -0.48 7.47
C VAL A 41 -7.62 0.52 7.16
N THR A 42 -7.24 1.72 6.72
CA THR A 42 -8.15 2.81 6.34
C THR A 42 -8.70 2.68 4.92
N ASP A 43 -8.24 1.69 4.14
CA ASP A 43 -8.64 1.50 2.72
C ASP A 43 -8.39 2.75 1.87
N GLU A 44 -7.34 3.51 2.18
CA GLU A 44 -7.01 4.72 1.43
C GLU A 44 -6.47 4.33 0.07
N GLU A 45 -7.17 4.74 -0.99
CA GLU A 45 -6.72 4.56 -2.37
C GLU A 45 -5.79 5.73 -2.74
N PRO A 46 -4.53 5.47 -3.12
CA PRO A 46 -3.64 6.54 -3.54
C PRO A 46 -4.14 7.16 -4.84
N GLU A 47 -4.05 8.50 -4.94
CA GLU A 47 -4.38 9.22 -6.16
C GLU A 47 -3.54 8.67 -7.32
N GLN A 48 -4.23 8.14 -8.32
CA GLN A 48 -3.60 7.60 -9.52
C GLN A 48 -3.43 8.74 -10.53
N ASN A 49 -2.26 8.85 -11.15
CA ASN A 49 -2.08 9.70 -12.32
C ASN A 49 -2.88 9.13 -13.50
N SER A 50 -4.16 9.47 -13.56
CA SER A 50 -5.09 9.06 -14.63
C SER A 50 -5.11 10.05 -15.80
N GLY A 51 -4.32 11.13 -15.72
CA GLY A 51 -4.23 12.18 -16.71
C GLY A 51 -3.33 11.81 -17.89
N TRP A 52 -3.95 11.32 -18.96
CA TRP A 52 -3.46 11.37 -20.36
C TRP A 52 -2.56 10.24 -20.87
N TYR A 53 -1.77 9.51 -20.06
CA TYR A 53 -1.03 8.32 -20.51
C TYR A 53 -1.88 7.04 -20.51
N GLY A 54 -3.19 7.14 -20.79
CA GLY A 54 -4.14 6.02 -20.86
C GLY A 54 -3.85 4.94 -21.92
N TRP A 55 -2.63 4.90 -22.45
CA TRP A 55 -2.10 3.95 -23.42
C TRP A 55 -0.91 3.12 -22.89
N TYR A 56 -0.44 3.35 -21.65
CA TYR A 56 0.57 2.51 -20.98
C TYR A 56 -0.04 1.99 -19.66
N PRO A 57 0.10 0.69 -19.31
CA PRO A 57 -0.65 0.09 -18.22
C PRO A 57 -0.35 0.87 -16.94
N PHE A 58 -1.41 1.34 -16.27
CA PHE A 58 -1.44 1.94 -14.93
C PHE A 58 -0.06 2.05 -14.27
N ASP A 59 0.48 3.27 -14.18
CA ASP A 59 1.78 3.47 -13.55
C ASP A 59 1.67 3.26 -12.03
N PHE A 60 1.84 2.00 -11.62
CA PHE A 60 1.90 1.56 -10.22
C PHE A 60 3.26 1.86 -9.55
N SER A 61 4.15 2.62 -10.21
CA SER A 61 5.52 2.81 -9.69
C SER A 61 5.60 3.66 -8.43
N LEU A 62 4.62 4.53 -8.20
CA LEU A 62 4.61 5.46 -7.07
C LEU A 62 3.98 4.87 -5.80
N TYR A 63 2.80 4.24 -5.91
CA TYR A 63 2.05 3.72 -4.77
C TYR A 63 1.45 2.34 -5.05
N ASP A 64 1.40 1.49 -4.02
CA ASP A 64 0.71 0.21 -4.08
C ASP A 64 -0.80 0.46 -4.22
N THR A 65 -1.40 -0.03 -5.31
CA THR A 65 -2.84 0.11 -5.58
C THR A 65 -3.68 -0.97 -4.94
N ARG A 66 -3.06 -1.91 -4.23
CA ARG A 66 -3.82 -2.87 -3.44
C ARG A 66 -4.46 -2.11 -2.28
N GLY A 67 -5.79 -2.21 -2.18
CA GLY A 67 -6.54 -1.76 -1.02
C GLY A 67 -6.19 -2.58 0.23
N ARG A 68 -7.07 -2.56 1.23
CA ARG A 68 -6.84 -3.25 2.50
C ARG A 68 -6.51 -4.73 2.29
N THR A 69 -5.31 -5.12 2.72
CA THR A 69 -4.81 -6.50 2.60
C THR A 69 -4.62 -7.11 3.98
N VAL A 70 -5.36 -8.18 4.28
CA VAL A 70 -5.25 -8.93 5.55
C VAL A 70 -4.37 -10.14 5.35
N TYR A 71 -3.48 -10.41 6.31
CA TYR A 71 -2.58 -11.57 6.28
C TYR A 71 -2.49 -12.24 7.64
N LEU A 72 -2.18 -13.54 7.61
CA LEU A 72 -1.90 -14.37 8.76
C LEU A 72 -0.56 -15.07 8.56
N THR A 73 0.27 -15.09 9.59
CA THR A 73 1.57 -15.77 9.60
C THR A 73 1.62 -16.74 10.76
N TYR A 74 2.12 -17.95 10.48
CA TYR A 74 2.42 -18.97 11.49
C TYR A 74 3.89 -19.34 11.37
N GLU A 75 4.63 -19.25 12.47
CA GLU A 75 6.04 -19.62 12.55
C GLU A 75 6.21 -20.68 13.63
N GLN A 76 6.97 -21.74 13.33
CA GLN A 76 7.25 -22.83 14.26
C GLN A 76 8.74 -23.12 14.25
N SER A 77 9.36 -23.11 15.43
CA SER A 77 10.71 -23.63 15.59
C SER A 77 10.64 -25.16 15.74
N LEU A 78 11.42 -25.88 14.93
CA LEU A 78 11.55 -27.35 14.93
C LEU A 78 12.83 -27.79 15.62
#